data_AF-A0A0G1DHV6-F1
#
_entry.id   AF-A0A0G1DHV6-F1
#
_cell.length_a   1.000
_cell.length_b   1.000
_cell.length_c   1.000
_cell.angle_alpha   90.00
_cell.angle_beta   90.00
_cell.angle_gamma   90.00
#
_symmetry.space_group_name_H-M   'P 1'
#
loop_
_entity.id
_entity.type
_entity.pdbx_description
1 polymer ?
#
loop_
_entity_poly.entity_id
_entity_poly.type
_entity_poly.pdbx_seq_one_letter_code
_entity_poly.pdbx_strand_id
1 'polypeptide(L)'
;MKNFSKVFALTVLPVLVVWAPFYLHIKEFWSIPIPTDGMQTIASNYDGPLYIVIAKSFYNIEYIANNFAFPLPLEYYAAHFPLFPVIISALSIIFGHPWGMLVATLLGSFITLYYFFKLSKQFLSPDDAWWLTTVFAVFPARWLIVRSVGSPEPLFVGGIIASIFYFRKKKYWHAGIWGAVAQLTKSPGILLFVAYIIVTYYPKLKIIAAGNFKRSQLFKLKPLPILLIPLSLAVIFWLYSVRFGSFFAYFNSGDNIHLFFPPFQIFDYSQPWVDTHWLEEIIFIYIFGAMGTFKLFKEDDKTLAWFTAIFFTTILFVSHRDILRYSLPIVPFILIAYRNILVSREFKFTLAIIIIPIYLYSLAFIANNVMPIADWTPLL
;
A
#
# COMPACT_ATOMS: atom_id res chain seq x y z
N MET A 1 -10.51 18.91 16.32
CA MET A 1 -9.33 18.55 17.15
C MET A 1 -9.44 17.16 17.77
N LYS A 2 -10.52 16.79 18.48
CA LYS A 2 -10.64 15.46 19.15
C LYS A 2 -10.45 14.22 18.27
N ASN A 3 -10.86 14.26 17.00
CA ASN A 3 -10.65 13.12 16.08
C ASN A 3 -9.19 13.00 15.63
N PHE A 4 -8.46 14.12 15.54
CA PHE A 4 -7.09 14.12 15.05
C PHE A 4 -6.14 13.47 16.05
N SER A 5 -6.29 13.78 17.35
CA SER A 5 -5.49 13.18 18.42
C SER A 5 -5.69 11.66 18.53
N LYS A 6 -6.92 11.17 18.35
CA LYS A 6 -7.22 9.73 18.33
C LYS A 6 -6.56 9.02 17.14
N VAL A 7 -6.66 9.57 15.93
CA VAL A 7 -5.94 9.00 14.76
C VAL A 7 -4.44 9.03 14.99
N PHE A 8 -3.91 10.12 15.53
CA PHE A 8 -2.48 10.24 15.84
C PHE A 8 -2.04 9.16 16.83
N ALA A 9 -2.80 8.92 17.90
CA ALA A 9 -2.51 7.84 18.85
C ALA A 9 -2.56 6.45 18.19
N LEU A 10 -3.58 6.15 17.40
CA LEU A 10 -3.66 4.90 16.62
C LEU A 10 -2.54 4.77 15.58
N THR A 11 -2.00 5.90 15.13
CA THR A 11 -0.87 5.93 14.22
C THR A 11 0.43 5.57 14.94
N VAL A 12 0.73 6.27 16.03
CA VAL A 12 2.04 6.24 16.67
C VAL A 12 2.17 5.10 17.68
N LEU A 13 1.16 4.85 18.51
CA LEU A 13 1.29 3.89 19.62
C LEU A 13 1.62 2.46 19.18
N PRO A 14 0.92 1.85 18.19
CA PRO A 14 1.27 0.50 17.74
C PRO A 14 2.70 0.42 17.18
N VAL A 15 3.14 1.46 16.47
CA VAL A 15 4.50 1.52 15.89
C VAL A 15 5.55 1.66 16.99
N LEU A 16 5.33 2.52 18.00
CA LEU A 16 6.24 2.63 19.15
C LEU A 16 6.36 1.32 19.92
N VAL A 17 5.26 0.57 20.06
CA VAL A 17 5.29 -0.76 20.68
C VAL A 17 6.15 -1.72 19.85
N VAL A 18 6.02 -1.72 18.52
CA VAL A 18 6.88 -2.52 17.62
C VAL A 18 8.34 -2.08 17.68
N TRP A 19 8.62 -0.78 17.79
CA TRP A 19 9.98 -0.24 17.86
C TRP A 19 10.65 -0.45 19.22
N ALA A 20 9.89 -0.59 20.30
CA ALA A 20 10.43 -0.61 21.65
C ALA A 20 11.56 -1.66 21.86
N PRO A 21 11.45 -2.92 21.40
CA PRO A 21 12.54 -3.89 21.55
C PRO A 21 13.82 -3.49 20.81
N PHE A 22 13.70 -2.94 19.60
CA PHE A 22 14.82 -2.50 18.78
C PHE A 22 15.47 -1.23 19.36
N TYR A 23 14.67 -0.26 19.79
CA TYR A 23 15.15 0.98 20.39
C TYR A 23 15.86 0.75 21.73
N LEU A 24 15.35 -0.17 22.55
CA LEU A 24 15.93 -0.51 23.85
C LEU A 24 17.06 -1.55 23.75
N HIS A 25 17.44 -1.98 22.55
CA HIS A 25 18.44 -3.03 22.31
C HIS A 25 18.19 -4.31 23.14
N ILE A 26 16.92 -4.69 23.27
CA ILE A 26 16.54 -5.95 23.92
C ILE A 26 17.13 -7.09 23.07
N LYS A 27 17.82 -8.06 23.67
CA LYS A 27 18.45 -9.17 22.92
C LYS A 27 17.46 -10.21 22.41
N GLU A 28 16.39 -10.43 23.17
CA GLU A 28 15.34 -11.39 22.85
C GLU A 28 14.00 -10.95 23.44
N PHE A 29 12.90 -11.24 22.74
CA PHE A 29 11.55 -11.04 23.24
C PHE A 29 10.72 -12.30 22.99
N TRP A 30 10.29 -13.00 24.04
CA TRP A 30 9.63 -14.31 23.92
C TRP A 30 10.33 -15.26 22.95
N SER A 31 11.62 -15.47 23.19
CA SER A 31 12.49 -16.36 22.38
C SER A 31 12.69 -15.93 20.92
N ILE A 32 12.16 -14.77 20.50
CA ILE A 32 12.49 -14.17 19.21
C ILE A 32 13.78 -13.38 19.40
N PRO A 33 14.88 -13.76 18.71
CA PRO A 33 16.11 -12.97 18.75
C PRO A 33 15.88 -11.63 18.06
N ILE A 34 16.29 -10.56 18.73
CA ILE A 34 16.21 -9.20 18.21
C ILE A 34 17.63 -8.77 17.84
N PRO A 35 17.87 -8.31 16.58
CA PRO A 35 19.20 -7.89 16.15
C PRO A 35 19.76 -6.75 17.01
N THR A 36 21.07 -6.79 17.26
CA THR A 36 21.76 -5.83 18.14
C THR A 36 21.87 -4.43 17.55
N ASP A 37 21.70 -4.29 16.24
CA ASP A 37 21.80 -3.02 15.51
C ASP A 37 20.64 -2.05 15.82
N GLY A 38 19.64 -2.50 16.58
CA GLY A 38 18.56 -1.68 17.11
C GLY A 38 17.72 -1.03 16.01
N MET A 39 17.55 0.30 16.06
CA MET A 39 16.74 1.01 15.05
C MET A 39 17.31 0.93 13.63
N GLN A 40 18.59 0.58 13.46
CA GLN A 40 19.16 0.33 12.15
C GLN A 40 18.45 -0.84 11.45
N THR A 41 18.05 -1.87 12.19
CA THR A 41 17.26 -3.01 11.69
C THR A 41 15.90 -2.58 11.14
N ILE A 42 15.24 -1.61 11.80
CA ILE A 42 13.99 -1.03 11.31
C ILE A 42 14.22 -0.28 9.98
N ALA A 43 15.29 0.53 9.93
CA ALA A 43 15.62 1.34 8.76
C ALA A 43 16.15 0.51 7.58
N SER A 44 16.78 -0.65 7.83
CA SER A 44 17.31 -1.54 6.81
C SER A 44 16.30 -2.53 6.27
N ASN A 45 15.04 -2.54 6.74
CA ASN A 45 14.05 -3.48 6.24
C ASN A 45 13.91 -3.34 4.71
N TYR A 46 13.74 -4.48 4.01
CA TYR A 46 13.77 -4.52 2.54
C TYR A 46 12.88 -3.45 1.89
N ASP A 47 13.33 -2.99 0.71
CA ASP A 47 12.82 -1.87 -0.09
C ASP A 47 13.04 -0.46 0.51
N GLY A 48 13.08 -0.30 1.84
CA GLY A 48 13.25 1.01 2.49
C GLY A 48 14.51 1.77 2.02
N PRO A 49 15.72 1.22 2.22
CA PRO A 49 16.97 1.84 1.79
C PRO A 49 17.00 2.24 0.31
N LEU A 50 16.31 1.49 -0.57
CA LEU A 50 16.23 1.78 -1.99
C LEU A 50 15.44 3.08 -2.26
N TYR A 51 14.41 3.38 -1.47
CA TYR A 51 13.72 4.68 -1.56
C TYR A 51 14.62 5.84 -1.10
N ILE A 52 15.57 5.62 -0.17
CA ILE A 52 16.57 6.63 0.19
C ILE A 52 17.53 6.90 -0.98
N VAL A 53 17.95 5.86 -1.71
CA VAL A 53 18.78 6.03 -2.92
C VAL A 53 18.09 6.99 -3.91
N ILE A 54 16.79 6.80 -4.16
CA ILE A 54 16.04 7.72 -5.03
C ILE A 54 15.90 9.11 -4.41
N ALA A 55 15.69 9.20 -3.09
CA ALA A 55 15.57 10.47 -2.40
C ALA A 55 16.84 11.33 -2.54
N LYS A 56 18.02 10.70 -2.58
CA LYS A 56 19.32 11.38 -2.73
C LYS A 56 19.73 11.61 -4.18
N SER A 57 19.46 10.64 -5.06
CA SER A 57 19.91 10.68 -6.46
C SER A 57 18.92 11.31 -7.42
N PHE A 58 17.63 11.30 -7.08
CA PHE A 58 16.51 11.59 -7.98
C PHE A 58 16.67 10.88 -9.35
N TYR A 59 16.99 9.58 -9.29
CA TYR A 59 17.25 8.69 -10.43
C TYR A 59 18.47 9.06 -11.29
N ASN A 60 19.44 9.81 -10.76
CA ASN A 60 20.72 9.99 -11.45
C ASN A 60 21.53 8.68 -11.40
N ILE A 61 21.55 7.95 -12.52
CA ILE A 61 22.19 6.63 -12.64
C ILE A 61 23.70 6.64 -12.36
N GLU A 62 24.41 7.70 -12.78
CA GLU A 62 25.85 7.83 -12.54
C GLU A 62 26.13 8.07 -11.05
N TYR A 63 25.33 8.94 -10.42
CA TYR A 63 25.41 9.14 -8.98
C TYR A 63 25.11 7.85 -8.22
N ILE A 64 24.09 7.08 -8.65
CA ILE A 64 23.75 5.81 -8.01
C ILE A 64 24.92 4.83 -8.09
N ALA A 65 25.47 4.62 -9.29
CA ALA A 65 26.58 3.68 -9.54
C ALA A 65 27.84 4.02 -8.72
N ASN A 66 28.12 5.30 -8.53
CA ASN A 66 29.33 5.75 -7.84
C ASN A 66 29.19 5.85 -6.31
N ASN A 67 27.97 5.90 -5.77
CA ASN A 67 27.74 6.18 -4.34
C ASN A 67 27.03 5.05 -3.59
N PHE A 68 26.33 4.14 -4.25
CA PHE A 68 25.59 3.06 -3.57
C PHE A 68 26.02 1.69 -4.07
N ALA A 69 26.33 0.80 -3.13
CA ALA A 69 26.82 -0.55 -3.41
C ALA A 69 25.74 -1.62 -3.16
N PHE A 70 24.60 -1.49 -3.82
CA PHE A 70 23.56 -2.53 -3.80
C PHE A 70 23.73 -3.50 -4.97
N PRO A 71 23.56 -4.82 -4.78
CA PRO A 71 23.73 -5.82 -5.85
C PRO A 71 22.51 -5.88 -6.77
N LEU A 72 22.08 -4.73 -7.28
CA LEU A 72 20.89 -4.55 -8.12
C LEU A 72 21.27 -3.79 -9.40
N PRO A 73 20.67 -4.13 -10.56
CA PRO A 73 20.85 -3.36 -11.77
C PRO A 73 20.32 -1.93 -11.58
N LEU A 74 20.90 -0.95 -12.28
CA LEU A 74 20.51 0.46 -12.15
C LEU A 74 19.05 0.69 -12.58
N GLU A 75 18.54 -0.14 -13.50
CA GLU A 75 17.16 -0.12 -13.96
C GLU A 75 16.16 -0.51 -12.85
N TYR A 76 16.59 -1.27 -11.84
CA TYR A 76 15.74 -1.69 -10.71
C TYR A 76 15.10 -0.50 -9.98
N TYR A 77 15.83 0.61 -9.93
CA TYR A 77 15.40 1.86 -9.30
C TYR A 77 14.17 2.48 -9.97
N ALA A 78 13.87 2.15 -11.24
CA ALA A 78 12.64 2.58 -11.92
C ALA A 78 11.35 1.96 -11.33
N ALA A 79 11.45 0.89 -10.53
CA ALA A 79 10.33 0.33 -9.78
C ALA A 79 9.90 1.20 -8.57
N HIS A 80 10.77 2.10 -8.12
CA HIS A 80 10.57 2.91 -6.93
C HIS A 80 10.02 4.28 -7.32
N PHE A 81 8.70 4.42 -7.35
CA PHE A 81 8.02 5.63 -7.83
C PHE A 81 8.29 6.87 -6.95
N PRO A 82 8.23 8.10 -7.50
CA PRO A 82 8.96 9.24 -6.96
C PRO A 82 8.33 9.91 -5.74
N LEU A 83 7.03 9.75 -5.46
CA LEU A 83 6.39 10.56 -4.42
C LEU A 83 6.94 10.27 -3.03
N PHE A 84 7.11 8.99 -2.70
CA PHE A 84 7.66 8.62 -1.40
C PHE A 84 9.12 9.10 -1.22
N PRO A 85 10.05 8.86 -2.17
CA PRO A 85 11.38 9.49 -2.19
C PRO A 85 11.38 11.00 -2.01
N VAL A 86 10.53 11.74 -2.73
CA VAL A 86 10.46 13.20 -2.60
C VAL A 86 10.05 13.64 -1.20
N ILE A 87 9.14 12.90 -0.55
CA ILE A 87 8.76 13.15 0.84
C ILE A 87 9.93 12.83 1.78
N ILE A 88 10.69 11.75 1.53
CA ILE A 88 11.92 11.43 2.28
C ILE A 88 12.92 12.58 2.16
N SER A 89 13.21 13.07 0.96
CA SER A 89 14.15 14.19 0.73
C SER A 89 13.72 15.46 1.45
N ALA A 90 12.42 15.75 1.50
CA ALA A 90 11.91 16.91 2.23
C ALA A 90 12.06 16.76 3.75
N LEU A 91 11.79 15.57 4.27
CA LEU A 91 11.90 15.28 5.71
C LEU A 91 13.35 15.10 6.18
N SER A 92 14.25 14.68 5.29
CA SER A 92 15.66 14.47 5.62
C SER A 92 16.39 15.75 6.00
N ILE A 93 15.88 16.92 5.58
CA ILE A 93 16.37 18.24 6.00
C ILE A 93 16.34 18.39 7.53
N ILE A 94 15.35 17.78 8.21
CA ILE A 94 15.17 17.87 9.65
C ILE A 94 15.66 16.61 10.37
N PHE A 95 15.38 15.44 9.79
CA PHE A 95 15.55 14.15 10.48
C PHE A 95 16.75 13.32 9.98
N GLY A 96 17.40 13.69 8.88
CA GLY A 96 18.27 12.79 8.11
C GLY A 96 17.46 11.76 7.31
N HIS A 97 18.09 11.04 6.38
CA HIS A 97 17.32 10.20 5.45
C HIS A 97 16.67 8.96 6.09
N PRO A 98 17.33 8.18 6.96
CA PRO A 98 16.71 7.00 7.56
C PRO A 98 15.48 7.35 8.41
N TRP A 99 15.60 8.36 9.28
CA TRP A 99 14.46 8.83 10.07
C TRP A 99 13.43 9.58 9.23
N GLY A 100 13.85 10.37 8.23
CA GLY A 100 12.95 11.01 7.27
C GLY A 100 12.05 10.00 6.56
N MET A 101 12.59 8.83 6.23
CA MET A 101 11.83 7.69 5.68
C MET A 101 10.83 7.12 6.67
N LEU A 102 11.24 6.82 7.91
CA LEU A 102 10.32 6.31 8.93
C LEU A 102 9.19 7.32 9.24
N VAL A 103 9.52 8.61 9.30
CA VAL A 103 8.53 9.69 9.47
C VAL A 103 7.61 9.78 8.25
N ALA A 104 8.12 9.62 7.03
CA ALA A 104 7.29 9.57 5.82
C ALA A 104 6.26 8.42 5.89
N THR A 105 6.67 7.23 6.33
CA THR A 105 5.78 6.08 6.54
C THR A 105 4.73 6.39 7.62
N LEU A 106 5.11 7.02 8.72
CA LEU A 106 4.16 7.44 9.77
C LEU A 106 3.14 8.47 9.26
N LEU A 107 3.56 9.43 8.43
CA LEU A 107 2.65 10.38 7.78
C LEU A 107 1.67 9.67 6.83
N GLY A 108 2.16 8.74 6.01
CA GLY A 108 1.31 7.90 5.16
C GLY A 108 0.30 7.07 5.97
N SER A 109 0.74 6.54 7.11
CA SER A 109 -0.11 5.79 8.05
C SER A 109 -1.20 6.67 8.66
N PHE A 110 -0.85 7.89 9.04
CA PHE A 110 -1.80 8.85 9.58
C PHE A 110 -2.88 9.19 8.54
N ILE A 111 -2.48 9.47 7.30
CA ILE A 111 -3.40 9.73 6.17
C ILE A 111 -4.32 8.53 5.98
N THR A 112 -3.76 7.31 5.97
CA THR A 112 -4.53 6.07 5.83
C THR A 112 -5.59 5.90 6.90
N LEU A 113 -5.20 5.94 8.17
CA LEU A 113 -6.13 5.74 9.28
C LEU A 113 -7.18 6.85 9.36
N TYR A 114 -6.79 8.09 9.05
CA TYR A 114 -7.73 9.22 8.99
C TYR A 114 -8.81 9.01 7.92
N TYR A 115 -8.43 8.66 6.69
CA TYR A 115 -9.40 8.46 5.61
C TYR A 115 -10.17 7.14 5.78
N PHE A 116 -9.55 6.11 6.36
CA PHE A 116 -10.25 4.88 6.71
C PHE A 116 -11.34 5.11 7.76
N PHE A 117 -11.05 5.88 8.81
CA PHE A 117 -12.07 6.27 9.80
C PHE A 117 -13.22 7.05 9.13
N LYS A 118 -12.89 8.01 8.26
CA LYS A 118 -13.91 8.78 7.52
C LYS A 118 -14.76 7.92 6.59
N LEU A 119 -14.18 6.90 5.97
CA LEU A 119 -14.89 5.97 5.12
C LEU A 119 -15.77 5.03 5.97
N SER A 120 -15.21 4.44 7.03
CA SER A 120 -15.91 3.54 7.96
C SER A 120 -17.14 4.19 8.60
N LYS A 121 -17.05 5.47 8.95
CA LYS A 121 -18.18 6.26 9.49
C LYS A 121 -19.36 6.40 8.51
N GLN A 122 -19.20 6.09 7.22
CA GLN A 122 -20.33 6.04 6.29
C GLN A 122 -21.21 4.79 6.48
N PHE A 123 -20.71 3.78 7.20
CA PHE A 123 -21.36 2.48 7.36
C PHE A 123 -21.66 2.11 8.82
N LEU A 124 -21.04 2.80 9.78
CA LEU A 124 -21.01 2.44 11.19
C LEU A 124 -21.29 3.65 12.09
N SER A 125 -21.67 3.36 13.34
CA SER A 125 -21.69 4.35 14.41
C SER A 125 -20.29 4.95 14.62
N PRO A 126 -20.16 6.16 15.21
CA PRO A 126 -18.85 6.75 15.47
C PRO A 126 -17.91 5.85 16.29
N ASP A 127 -18.44 5.14 17.29
CA ASP A 127 -17.64 4.28 18.17
C ASP A 127 -17.23 2.99 17.46
N ASP A 128 -18.11 2.39 16.68
CA ASP A 128 -17.77 1.21 15.87
C ASP A 128 -16.80 1.56 14.75
N ALA A 129 -16.89 2.76 14.17
CA ALA A 129 -15.92 3.23 13.19
C ALA A 129 -14.52 3.43 13.81
N TRP A 130 -14.44 3.93 15.04
CA TRP A 130 -13.19 4.00 15.79
C TRP A 130 -12.63 2.62 16.10
N TRP A 131 -13.50 1.71 16.53
CA TRP A 131 -13.12 0.32 16.76
C TRP A 131 -12.58 -0.31 15.48
N LEU A 132 -13.30 -0.24 14.37
CA LEU A 132 -12.84 -0.80 13.10
C LEU A 132 -11.52 -0.16 12.63
N THR A 133 -11.32 1.13 12.86
CA THR A 133 -10.04 1.82 12.59
C THR A 133 -8.92 1.30 13.50
N THR A 134 -9.22 0.94 14.74
CA THR A 134 -8.28 0.30 15.66
C THR A 134 -7.91 -1.09 15.16
N VAL A 135 -8.88 -1.89 14.70
CA VAL A 135 -8.63 -3.17 14.04
C VAL A 135 -7.67 -2.97 12.86
N PHE A 136 -7.98 -2.04 11.95
CA PHE A 136 -7.14 -1.77 10.80
C PHE A 136 -5.76 -1.21 11.17
N ALA A 137 -5.59 -0.56 12.32
CA ALA A 137 -4.28 -0.04 12.74
C ALA A 137 -3.26 -1.15 13.05
N VAL A 138 -3.73 -2.38 13.34
CA VAL A 138 -2.88 -3.52 13.76
C VAL A 138 -3.09 -4.78 12.93
N PHE A 139 -4.21 -4.92 12.22
CA PHE A 139 -4.57 -6.11 11.46
C PHE A 139 -4.81 -5.80 9.97
N PRO A 140 -4.28 -6.62 9.04
CA PRO A 140 -3.47 -7.82 9.26
C PRO A 140 -2.05 -7.50 9.77
N ALA A 141 -1.33 -8.50 10.28
CA ALA A 141 0.02 -8.29 10.81
C ALA A 141 0.99 -7.67 9.78
N ARG A 142 0.86 -8.04 8.50
CA ARG A 142 1.62 -7.40 7.40
C ARG A 142 1.40 -5.89 7.32
N TRP A 143 0.19 -5.40 7.61
CA TRP A 143 -0.08 -3.97 7.67
C TRP A 143 0.65 -3.29 8.83
N LEU A 144 0.67 -3.91 10.01
CA LEU A 144 1.44 -3.42 11.16
C LEU A 144 2.95 -3.37 10.87
N ILE A 145 3.47 -4.33 10.09
CA ILE A 145 4.87 -4.34 9.68
C ILE A 145 5.18 -3.17 8.74
N VAL A 146 4.47 -3.04 7.61
CA VAL A 146 4.81 -2.02 6.58
C VAL A 146 4.63 -0.59 7.08
N ARG A 147 3.80 -0.37 8.11
CA ARG A 147 3.66 0.93 8.77
C ARG A 147 4.71 1.21 9.85
N SER A 148 5.53 0.22 10.18
CA SER A 148 6.58 0.29 11.21
C SER A 148 7.99 0.27 10.62
N VAL A 149 8.15 0.13 9.30
CA VAL A 149 9.46 0.16 8.61
C VAL A 149 9.43 1.19 7.49
N GLY A 150 10.57 1.46 6.85
CA GLY A 150 10.61 2.36 5.71
C GLY A 150 9.86 1.82 4.50
N SER A 151 8.59 2.16 4.37
CA SER A 151 7.77 1.67 3.25
C SER A 151 6.75 2.69 2.74
N PRO A 152 6.50 2.72 1.41
CA PRO A 152 5.51 3.59 0.79
C PRO A 152 4.07 3.06 0.91
N GLU A 153 3.88 1.81 1.32
CA GLU A 153 2.58 1.12 1.38
C GLU A 153 1.53 1.94 2.12
N PRO A 154 1.83 2.57 3.28
CA PRO A 154 0.83 3.39 3.96
C PRO A 154 0.43 4.63 3.16
N LEU A 155 1.36 5.32 2.50
CA LEU A 155 0.97 6.47 1.67
C LEU A 155 0.12 6.02 0.48
N PHE A 156 0.48 4.90 -0.12
CA PHE A 156 -0.22 4.31 -1.26
C PHE A 156 -1.68 3.95 -0.91
N VAL A 157 -1.86 3.16 0.16
CA VAL A 157 -3.19 2.75 0.65
C VAL A 157 -4.00 3.98 1.07
N GLY A 158 -3.38 4.96 1.73
CA GLY A 158 -4.04 6.19 2.14
C GLY A 158 -4.54 7.02 0.95
N GLY A 159 -3.74 7.13 -0.11
CA GLY A 159 -4.12 7.77 -1.36
C GLY A 159 -5.32 7.08 -2.03
N ILE A 160 -5.33 5.74 -2.05
CA ILE A 160 -6.45 4.94 -2.56
C ILE A 160 -7.74 5.22 -1.78
N ILE A 161 -7.71 5.10 -0.45
CA ILE A 161 -8.92 5.30 0.38
C ILE A 161 -9.41 6.75 0.25
N ALA A 162 -8.51 7.73 0.27
CA ALA A 162 -8.84 9.14 0.11
C ALA A 162 -9.48 9.42 -1.26
N SER A 163 -8.90 8.88 -2.33
CA SER A 163 -9.42 9.00 -3.70
C SER A 163 -10.84 8.45 -3.78
N ILE A 164 -11.05 7.22 -3.30
CA ILE A 164 -12.35 6.55 -3.31
C ILE A 164 -13.37 7.31 -2.47
N PHE A 165 -12.98 7.77 -1.27
CA PHE A 165 -13.83 8.57 -0.39
C PHE A 165 -14.37 9.82 -1.10
N TYR A 166 -13.51 10.56 -1.81
CA TYR A 166 -13.93 11.75 -2.54
C TYR A 166 -14.71 11.43 -3.82
N PHE A 167 -14.37 10.33 -4.51
CA PHE A 167 -15.08 9.87 -5.69
C PHE A 167 -16.54 9.55 -5.36
N ARG A 168 -16.78 8.79 -4.28
CA ARG A 168 -18.13 8.49 -3.75
C ARG A 168 -18.91 9.76 -3.45
N LYS A 169 -18.24 10.80 -2.94
CA LYS A 169 -18.82 12.11 -2.65
C LYS A 169 -18.96 13.01 -3.88
N LYS A 170 -18.67 12.50 -5.09
CA LYS A 170 -18.68 13.25 -6.36
C LYS A 170 -17.73 14.47 -6.39
N LYS A 171 -16.73 14.49 -5.50
CA LYS A 171 -15.69 15.52 -5.44
C LYS A 171 -14.52 15.11 -6.33
N TYR A 172 -14.74 15.10 -7.65
CA TYR A 172 -13.83 14.48 -8.62
C TYR A 172 -12.42 15.09 -8.64
N TRP A 173 -12.27 16.39 -8.42
CA TRP A 173 -10.94 17.02 -8.28
C TRP A 173 -10.12 16.41 -7.15
N HIS A 174 -10.73 16.26 -5.97
CA HIS A 174 -10.04 15.66 -4.83
C HIS A 174 -9.80 14.17 -5.07
N ALA A 175 -10.74 13.47 -5.71
CA ALA A 175 -10.55 12.07 -6.10
C ALA A 175 -9.36 11.91 -7.06
N GLY A 176 -9.25 12.78 -8.07
CA GLY A 176 -8.15 12.81 -9.04
C GLY A 176 -6.81 13.12 -8.39
N ILE A 177 -6.74 14.13 -7.53
CA ILE A 177 -5.51 14.50 -6.79
C ILE A 177 -5.03 13.34 -5.91
N TRP A 178 -5.91 12.77 -5.08
CA TRP A 178 -5.53 11.64 -4.23
C TRP A 178 -5.26 10.35 -5.03
N GLY A 179 -5.89 10.19 -6.20
CA GLY A 179 -5.57 9.11 -7.12
C GLY A 179 -4.18 9.29 -7.75
N ALA A 180 -3.80 10.52 -8.10
CA ALA A 180 -2.44 10.85 -8.55
C ALA A 180 -1.42 10.64 -7.43
N VAL A 181 -1.75 10.98 -6.17
CA VAL A 181 -0.90 10.64 -5.01
C VAL A 181 -0.66 9.13 -4.94
N ALA A 182 -1.70 8.30 -5.03
CA ALA A 182 -1.54 6.85 -5.05
C ALA A 182 -0.68 6.40 -6.24
N GLN A 183 -0.97 6.90 -7.45
CA GLN A 183 -0.24 6.58 -8.67
C GLN A 183 1.23 6.96 -8.62
N LEU A 184 1.58 8.13 -8.05
CA LEU A 184 2.96 8.59 -7.90
C LEU A 184 3.70 7.88 -6.77
N THR A 185 2.98 7.11 -5.93
CA THR A 185 3.56 6.33 -4.83
C THR A 185 3.90 4.91 -5.27
N LYS A 186 2.99 4.23 -5.97
CA LYS A 186 3.21 2.88 -6.55
C LYS A 186 2.43 2.70 -7.84
N SER A 187 2.97 1.89 -8.75
CA SER A 187 2.40 1.62 -10.07
C SER A 187 0.96 1.08 -10.07
N PRO A 188 0.50 0.22 -9.12
CA PRO A 188 -0.87 -0.31 -9.15
C PRO A 188 -1.95 0.76 -8.86
N GLY A 189 -1.55 2.00 -8.53
CA GLY A 189 -2.48 3.13 -8.42
C GLY A 189 -3.31 3.37 -9.69
N ILE A 190 -2.83 2.93 -10.86
CA ILE A 190 -3.55 3.07 -12.14
C ILE A 190 -4.89 2.33 -12.13
N LEU A 191 -5.01 1.28 -11.32
CA LEU A 191 -6.23 0.46 -11.20
C LEU A 191 -7.41 1.28 -10.66
N LEU A 192 -7.18 2.37 -9.92
CA LEU A 192 -8.23 3.33 -9.53
C LEU A 192 -8.92 3.94 -10.75
N PHE A 193 -8.14 4.32 -11.77
CA PHE A 193 -8.68 4.93 -12.98
C PHE A 193 -9.58 3.94 -13.73
N VAL A 194 -9.14 2.69 -13.87
CA VAL A 194 -9.92 1.61 -14.49
C VAL A 194 -11.24 1.40 -13.73
N ALA A 195 -11.19 1.34 -12.39
CA ALA A 195 -12.38 1.22 -11.55
C ALA A 195 -13.35 2.38 -11.73
N TYR A 196 -12.86 3.63 -11.75
CA TYR A 196 -13.70 4.81 -11.92
C TYR A 196 -14.34 4.90 -13.30
N ILE A 197 -13.64 4.47 -14.36
CA ILE A 197 -14.23 4.33 -15.69
C ILE A 197 -15.38 3.32 -15.63
N ILE A 198 -15.15 2.12 -15.13
CA ILE A 198 -16.17 1.07 -15.07
C ILE A 198 -17.39 1.55 -14.28
N VAL A 199 -17.19 2.09 -13.07
CA VAL A 199 -18.29 2.60 -12.22
C VAL A 199 -19.08 3.71 -12.91
N THR A 200 -18.41 4.59 -13.67
CA THR A 200 -19.05 5.74 -14.33
C THR A 200 -19.80 5.36 -15.61
N TYR A 201 -19.27 4.42 -16.39
CA TYR A 201 -19.72 4.14 -17.75
C TYR A 201 -20.45 2.80 -17.90
N TYR A 202 -20.16 1.79 -17.08
CA TYR A 202 -20.85 0.49 -17.13
C TYR A 202 -22.39 0.61 -17.02
N PRO A 203 -22.96 1.44 -16.11
CA PRO A 203 -24.41 1.63 -16.07
C PRO A 203 -24.99 2.23 -17.36
N LYS A 204 -24.19 3.01 -18.11
CA LYS A 204 -24.60 3.65 -19.36
C LYS A 204 -24.57 2.69 -20.54
N LEU A 205 -23.70 1.68 -20.52
CA LEU A 205 -23.65 0.63 -21.55
C LEU A 205 -24.99 -0.13 -21.64
N LYS A 206 -25.65 -0.36 -20.50
CA LYS A 206 -27.00 -0.96 -20.46
C LYS A 206 -28.07 -0.08 -21.11
N ILE A 207 -27.95 1.25 -21.00
CA ILE A 207 -28.87 2.21 -21.61
C ILE A 207 -28.66 2.29 -23.13
N ILE A 208 -27.40 2.19 -23.58
CA ILE A 208 -27.05 2.12 -25.00
C ILE A 208 -27.62 0.85 -25.64
N ALA A 209 -27.44 -0.29 -24.98
CA ALA A 209 -27.99 -1.57 -25.43
C ALA A 209 -29.53 -1.58 -25.51
N ALA A 210 -30.20 -0.75 -24.71
CA ALA A 210 -31.65 -0.60 -24.71
C ALA A 210 -32.20 0.43 -25.73
N GLY A 211 -31.38 0.93 -26.67
CA GLY A 211 -31.82 1.76 -27.80
C GLY A 211 -32.19 3.23 -27.49
N ASN A 212 -32.28 3.62 -26.21
CA ASN A 212 -32.72 4.96 -25.77
C ASN A 212 -31.56 5.98 -25.63
N PHE A 213 -30.57 5.92 -26.52
CA PHE A 213 -29.29 6.58 -26.31
C PHE A 213 -29.20 8.02 -26.87
N LYS A 214 -28.83 8.99 -26.01
CA LYS A 214 -28.42 10.34 -26.44
C LYS A 214 -26.90 10.51 -26.27
N ARG A 215 -26.18 10.87 -27.35
CA ARG A 215 -24.71 11.06 -27.38
C ARG A 215 -24.20 12.03 -26.30
N SER A 216 -24.98 13.04 -25.93
CA SER A 216 -24.69 13.99 -24.84
C SER A 216 -24.63 13.37 -23.44
N GLN A 217 -25.10 12.13 -23.26
CA GLN A 217 -25.05 11.42 -21.98
C GLN A 217 -23.75 10.62 -21.78
N LEU A 218 -23.00 10.33 -22.86
CA LEU A 218 -21.72 9.63 -22.77
C LEU A 218 -20.66 10.55 -22.13
N PHE A 219 -20.46 11.73 -22.71
CA PHE A 219 -19.39 12.66 -22.35
C PHE A 219 -19.86 13.71 -21.33
N LYS A 220 -20.10 13.29 -20.09
CA LYS A 220 -20.17 14.26 -18.99
C LYS A 220 -18.74 14.64 -18.62
N LEU A 221 -18.39 15.92 -18.71
CA LEU A 221 -17.06 16.44 -18.33
C LEU A 221 -16.78 16.40 -16.81
N LYS A 222 -17.80 16.11 -15.98
CA LYS A 222 -17.69 16.17 -14.52
C LYS A 222 -16.60 15.26 -13.88
N PRO A 223 -16.38 14.01 -14.32
CA PRO A 223 -15.32 13.17 -13.79
C PRO A 223 -13.96 13.40 -14.48
N LEU A 224 -13.80 14.40 -15.37
CA LEU A 224 -12.54 14.67 -16.06
C LEU A 224 -11.30 14.75 -15.14
N PRO A 225 -11.38 15.28 -13.91
CA PRO A 225 -10.22 15.31 -13.01
C PRO A 225 -9.65 13.93 -12.64
N ILE A 226 -10.37 12.81 -12.85
CA ILE A 226 -9.79 11.47 -12.64
C ILE A 226 -8.66 11.16 -13.64
N LEU A 227 -8.55 11.92 -14.74
CA LEU A 227 -7.43 11.84 -15.68
C LEU A 227 -6.10 12.26 -15.08
N LEU A 228 -6.09 12.93 -13.92
CA LEU A 228 -4.86 13.19 -13.16
C LEU A 228 -4.12 11.90 -12.81
N ILE A 229 -4.82 10.76 -12.67
CA ILE A 229 -4.22 9.46 -12.39
C ILE A 229 -3.32 9.03 -13.58
N PRO A 230 -3.83 8.75 -14.79
CA PRO A 230 -2.97 8.38 -15.92
C PRO A 230 -1.99 9.50 -16.33
N LEU A 231 -2.35 10.77 -16.16
CA LEU A 231 -1.43 11.88 -16.44
C LEU A 231 -0.21 11.84 -15.52
N SER A 232 -0.40 11.54 -14.23
CA SER A 232 0.72 11.41 -13.29
C SER A 232 1.64 10.23 -13.62
N LEU A 233 1.10 9.12 -14.14
CA LEU A 233 1.90 8.01 -14.66
C LEU A 233 2.71 8.43 -15.90
N ALA A 234 2.09 9.17 -16.83
CA ALA A 234 2.78 9.67 -18.01
C ALA A 234 3.95 10.62 -17.65
N VAL A 235 3.79 11.44 -16.61
CA VAL A 235 4.86 12.29 -16.07
C VAL A 235 6.03 11.45 -15.54
N ILE A 236 5.77 10.33 -14.86
CA ILE A 236 6.83 9.41 -14.40
C ILE A 236 7.58 8.80 -15.57
N PHE A 237 6.87 8.30 -16.59
CA PHE A 237 7.53 7.70 -17.75
C PHE A 237 8.33 8.73 -18.56
N TRP A 238 7.84 9.97 -18.65
CA TRP A 238 8.64 11.06 -19.19
C TRP A 238 9.90 11.34 -18.37
N LEU A 239 9.80 11.37 -17.02
CA LEU A 239 10.96 11.49 -16.15
C LEU A 239 11.96 10.35 -16.42
N TYR A 240 11.49 9.13 -16.66
CA TYR A 240 12.35 7.99 -16.98
C TYR A 240 13.01 8.11 -18.35
N SER A 241 12.35 8.69 -19.36
CA SER A 241 13.01 9.04 -20.62
C SER A 241 14.21 9.97 -20.41
N VAL A 242 14.09 10.94 -19.48
CA VAL A 242 15.17 11.89 -19.18
C VAL A 242 16.27 11.26 -18.34
N ARG A 243 15.93 10.41 -17.36
CA ARG A 243 16.88 9.87 -16.37
C ARG A 243 17.54 8.56 -16.77
N PHE A 244 16.80 7.68 -17.42
CA PHE A 244 17.25 6.35 -17.86
C PHE A 244 17.46 6.27 -19.38
N GLY A 245 17.10 7.31 -20.14
CA GLY A 245 17.07 7.23 -21.60
C GLY A 245 15.96 6.33 -22.16
N SER A 246 15.01 5.90 -21.32
CA SER A 246 13.95 4.96 -21.71
C SER A 246 12.61 5.34 -21.08
N PHE A 247 11.60 5.58 -21.92
CA PHE A 247 10.21 5.84 -21.47
C PHE A 247 9.63 4.63 -20.71
N PHE A 248 10.04 3.43 -21.09
CA PHE A 248 9.55 2.16 -20.55
C PHE A 248 10.49 1.56 -19.49
N ALA A 249 11.41 2.35 -18.90
CA ALA A 249 12.40 1.87 -17.93
C ALA A 249 11.78 1.02 -16.81
N TYR A 250 10.57 1.38 -16.34
CA TYR A 250 9.80 0.59 -15.38
C TYR A 250 9.67 -0.88 -15.78
N PHE A 251 9.32 -1.17 -17.03
CA PHE A 251 9.12 -2.54 -17.54
C PHE A 251 10.41 -3.34 -17.69
N ASN A 252 11.56 -2.66 -17.70
CA ASN A 252 12.88 -3.28 -17.76
C ASN A 252 13.54 -3.39 -16.38
N SER A 253 12.87 -2.96 -15.30
CA SER A 253 13.43 -2.94 -13.94
C SER A 253 13.59 -4.32 -13.30
N GLY A 254 12.96 -5.36 -13.86
CA GLY A 254 12.90 -6.69 -13.25
C GLY A 254 11.83 -6.86 -12.17
N ASP A 255 11.39 -5.77 -11.51
CA ASP A 255 10.34 -5.82 -10.47
C ASP A 255 8.92 -5.89 -11.05
N ASN A 256 8.75 -5.70 -12.36
CA ASN A 256 7.45 -5.85 -13.04
C ASN A 256 7.11 -7.29 -13.39
N ILE A 257 8.06 -8.20 -13.18
CA ILE A 257 7.98 -9.58 -13.61
C ILE A 257 7.02 -10.38 -12.70
N HIS A 258 6.49 -9.80 -11.60
CA HIS A 258 5.60 -10.53 -10.70
C HIS A 258 4.24 -10.90 -11.31
N LEU A 259 3.81 -10.28 -12.42
CA LEU A 259 2.53 -10.60 -13.07
C LEU A 259 2.73 -11.65 -14.19
N PHE A 260 2.17 -12.84 -14.00
CA PHE A 260 2.29 -13.97 -14.91
C PHE A 260 0.94 -14.43 -15.44
N PHE A 261 0.95 -14.94 -16.68
CA PHE A 261 -0.19 -15.62 -17.29
C PHE A 261 0.18 -17.10 -17.53
N PRO A 262 -0.71 -18.08 -17.24
CA PRO A 262 -2.07 -17.94 -16.71
C PRO A 262 -2.10 -17.45 -15.24
N PRO A 263 -3.27 -17.06 -14.67
CA PRO A 263 -3.34 -16.73 -13.25
C PRO A 263 -2.98 -17.95 -12.37
N PHE A 264 -2.72 -17.70 -11.08
CA PHE A 264 -2.40 -18.69 -10.04
C PHE A 264 -1.01 -19.33 -10.14
N GLN A 265 -0.09 -18.73 -10.90
CA GLN A 265 1.30 -19.17 -11.00
C GLN A 265 2.05 -19.15 -9.66
N ILE A 266 1.51 -18.48 -8.63
CA ILE A 266 2.01 -18.58 -7.25
C ILE A 266 2.12 -20.02 -6.74
N PHE A 267 1.27 -20.95 -7.22
CA PHE A 267 1.30 -22.35 -6.81
C PHE A 267 2.32 -23.20 -7.57
N ASP A 268 3.03 -22.60 -8.53
CA ASP A 268 4.23 -23.19 -9.11
C ASP A 268 5.44 -22.80 -8.26
N TYR A 269 5.90 -23.75 -7.44
CA TYR A 269 7.04 -23.53 -6.55
C TYR A 269 8.35 -23.22 -7.29
N SER A 270 8.43 -23.52 -8.59
CA SER A 270 9.62 -23.25 -9.42
C SER A 270 9.73 -21.78 -9.86
N GLN A 271 8.72 -20.97 -9.59
CA GLN A 271 8.74 -19.55 -9.93
C GLN A 271 9.74 -18.76 -9.07
N PRO A 272 10.49 -17.79 -9.65
CA PRO A 272 11.63 -17.13 -8.99
C PRO A 272 11.36 -16.45 -7.64
N TRP A 273 10.09 -16.14 -7.33
CA TRP A 273 9.68 -15.40 -6.14
C TRP A 273 8.75 -16.18 -5.21
N VAL A 274 8.53 -17.46 -5.49
CA VAL A 274 7.69 -18.36 -4.67
C VAL A 274 8.57 -19.15 -3.72
N ASP A 275 9.50 -19.91 -4.29
CA ASP A 275 10.56 -20.68 -3.61
C ASP A 275 10.08 -21.51 -2.40
N THR A 276 8.82 -21.97 -2.41
CA THR A 276 8.25 -22.79 -1.35
C THR A 276 6.96 -23.48 -1.80
N HIS A 277 6.65 -24.60 -1.16
CA HIS A 277 5.38 -25.33 -1.32
C HIS A 277 4.38 -25.01 -0.20
N TRP A 278 4.80 -24.30 0.86
CA TRP A 278 3.95 -23.88 1.98
C TRP A 278 3.19 -22.61 1.61
N LEU A 279 2.05 -22.79 0.93
CA LEU A 279 1.25 -21.71 0.32
C LEU A 279 -0.23 -21.76 0.70
N GLU A 280 -0.60 -22.52 1.74
CA GLU A 280 -2.01 -22.65 2.18
C GLU A 280 -2.61 -21.29 2.56
N GLU A 281 -1.84 -20.40 3.17
CA GLU A 281 -2.30 -19.07 3.54
C GLU A 281 -2.65 -18.18 2.33
N ILE A 282 -2.09 -18.47 1.16
CA ILE A 282 -2.48 -17.80 -0.10
C ILE A 282 -3.94 -18.13 -0.45
N ILE A 283 -4.37 -19.38 -0.22
CA ILE A 283 -5.75 -19.80 -0.43
C ILE A 283 -6.69 -19.00 0.47
N PHE A 284 -6.33 -18.81 1.75
CA PHE A 284 -7.14 -17.98 2.66
C PHE A 284 -7.21 -16.52 2.20
N ILE A 285 -6.11 -15.94 1.73
CA ILE A 285 -6.13 -14.58 1.17
C ILE A 285 -7.08 -14.49 -0.02
N TYR A 286 -7.06 -15.48 -0.92
CA TYR A 286 -7.97 -15.53 -2.07
C TYR A 286 -9.43 -15.70 -1.66
N ILE A 287 -9.72 -16.54 -0.68
CA ILE A 287 -11.08 -16.71 -0.14
C ILE A 287 -11.58 -15.38 0.43
N PHE A 288 -10.80 -14.72 1.30
CA PHE A 288 -11.22 -13.44 1.90
C PHE A 288 -11.35 -12.32 0.86
N GLY A 289 -10.44 -12.26 -0.12
CA GLY A 289 -10.52 -11.33 -1.23
C GLY A 289 -11.77 -11.51 -2.08
N ALA A 290 -12.05 -12.76 -2.49
CA ALA A 290 -13.22 -13.10 -3.28
C ALA A 290 -14.52 -12.86 -2.51
N MET A 291 -14.65 -13.40 -1.30
CA MET A 291 -15.87 -13.25 -0.49
C MET A 291 -16.11 -11.79 -0.08
N GLY A 292 -15.06 -11.05 0.27
CA GLY A 292 -15.15 -9.62 0.55
C GLY A 292 -15.66 -8.84 -0.68
N THR A 293 -15.13 -9.15 -1.86
CA THR A 293 -15.58 -8.57 -3.14
C THR A 293 -17.05 -8.88 -3.42
N PHE A 294 -17.46 -10.15 -3.31
CA PHE A 294 -18.86 -10.56 -3.51
C PHE A 294 -19.81 -9.86 -2.53
N LYS A 295 -19.40 -9.72 -1.27
CA LYS A 295 -20.20 -9.03 -0.26
C LYS A 295 -20.39 -7.55 -0.58
N LEU A 296 -19.35 -6.85 -1.05
CA LEU A 296 -19.46 -5.47 -1.50
C LEU A 296 -20.43 -5.31 -2.68
N PHE A 297 -20.43 -6.25 -3.62
CA PHE A 297 -21.43 -6.27 -4.70
C PHE A 297 -22.85 -6.50 -4.18
N LYS A 298 -23.03 -7.41 -3.21
CA LYS A 298 -24.34 -7.67 -2.59
C LYS A 298 -24.90 -6.46 -1.86
N GLU A 299 -24.03 -5.61 -1.30
CA GLU A 299 -24.41 -4.36 -0.62
C GLU A 299 -24.62 -3.17 -1.59
N ASP A 300 -24.59 -3.41 -2.91
CA ASP A 300 -24.70 -2.41 -4.01
C ASP A 300 -23.69 -1.25 -3.92
N ASP A 301 -22.56 -1.47 -3.24
CA ASP A 301 -21.50 -0.47 -3.14
C ASP A 301 -20.55 -0.56 -4.35
N LYS A 302 -21.03 -0.07 -5.49
CA LYS A 302 -20.36 -0.23 -6.79
C LYS A 302 -18.93 0.28 -6.81
N THR A 303 -18.63 1.38 -6.10
CA THR A 303 -17.27 1.94 -6.13
C THR A 303 -16.29 1.04 -5.38
N LEU A 304 -16.63 0.58 -4.18
CA LEU A 304 -15.75 -0.33 -3.44
C LEU A 304 -15.67 -1.68 -4.13
N ALA A 305 -16.81 -2.21 -4.58
CA ALA A 305 -16.89 -3.51 -5.22
C ALA A 305 -16.03 -3.58 -6.49
N TRP A 306 -16.17 -2.62 -7.42
CA TRP A 306 -15.39 -2.63 -8.65
C TRP A 306 -13.90 -2.41 -8.42
N PHE A 307 -13.51 -1.49 -7.54
CA PHE A 307 -12.09 -1.30 -7.22
C PHE A 307 -11.50 -2.58 -6.61
N THR A 308 -12.16 -3.15 -5.61
CA THR A 308 -11.73 -4.39 -4.94
C THR A 308 -11.65 -5.53 -5.94
N ALA A 309 -12.63 -5.70 -6.82
CA ALA A 309 -12.66 -6.75 -7.83
C ALA A 309 -11.53 -6.64 -8.85
N ILE A 310 -11.25 -5.44 -9.36
CA ILE A 310 -10.18 -5.21 -10.34
C ILE A 310 -8.83 -5.50 -9.70
N PHE A 311 -8.59 -4.93 -8.51
CA PHE A 311 -7.34 -5.10 -7.80
C PHE A 311 -7.13 -6.56 -7.36
N PHE A 312 -8.17 -7.21 -6.84
CA PHE A 312 -8.15 -8.63 -6.50
C PHE A 312 -7.89 -9.51 -7.72
N THR A 313 -8.52 -9.24 -8.85
CA THR A 313 -8.24 -9.95 -10.10
C THR A 313 -6.77 -9.83 -10.48
N THR A 314 -6.17 -8.64 -10.38
CA THR A 314 -4.72 -8.47 -10.65
C THR A 314 -3.85 -9.29 -9.70
N ILE A 315 -4.22 -9.39 -8.41
CA ILE A 315 -3.49 -10.21 -7.43
C ILE A 315 -3.45 -11.69 -7.85
N LEU A 316 -4.47 -12.20 -8.53
CA LEU A 316 -4.48 -13.60 -9.01
C LEU A 316 -3.36 -13.89 -10.04
N PHE A 317 -2.82 -12.86 -10.68
CA PHE A 317 -1.70 -12.99 -11.63
C PHE A 317 -0.34 -12.78 -10.94
N VAL A 318 -0.31 -12.41 -9.65
CA VAL A 318 0.94 -12.20 -8.93
C VAL A 318 1.55 -13.56 -8.54
N SER A 319 2.78 -13.83 -8.98
CA SER A 319 3.58 -14.98 -8.55
C SER A 319 4.71 -14.50 -7.64
N HIS A 320 4.37 -14.16 -6.40
CA HIS A 320 5.31 -13.72 -5.38
C HIS A 320 4.83 -14.15 -3.99
N ARG A 321 5.71 -14.75 -3.17
CA ARG A 321 5.39 -15.35 -1.87
C ARG A 321 4.60 -14.43 -0.93
N ASP A 322 4.92 -13.13 -0.93
CA ASP A 322 4.29 -12.09 -0.11
C ASP A 322 2.98 -11.51 -0.70
N ILE A 323 2.06 -12.36 -1.15
CA ILE A 323 0.74 -11.93 -1.68
C ILE A 323 -0.03 -11.04 -0.71
N LEU A 324 0.14 -11.24 0.60
CA LEU A 324 -0.54 -10.42 1.61
C LEU A 324 -0.14 -8.94 1.52
N ARG A 325 1.14 -8.63 1.25
CA ARG A 325 1.61 -7.26 0.98
C ARG A 325 0.94 -6.68 -0.27
N TYR A 326 0.92 -7.44 -1.37
CA TYR A 326 0.24 -7.00 -2.60
C TYR A 326 -1.27 -6.80 -2.40
N SER A 327 -1.87 -7.49 -1.42
CA SER A 327 -3.29 -7.39 -1.08
C SER A 327 -3.66 -6.23 -0.13
N LEU A 328 -2.68 -5.55 0.48
CA LEU A 328 -2.96 -4.43 1.40
C LEU A 328 -3.88 -3.33 0.82
N PRO A 329 -3.82 -2.98 -0.48
CA PRO A 329 -4.74 -2.02 -1.09
C PRO A 329 -6.22 -2.38 -0.99
N ILE A 330 -6.56 -3.68 -0.93
CA ILE A 330 -7.95 -4.15 -0.83
C ILE A 330 -8.39 -4.44 0.61
N VAL A 331 -7.44 -4.61 1.54
CA VAL A 331 -7.73 -4.89 2.97
C VAL A 331 -8.73 -3.91 3.58
N PRO A 332 -8.62 -2.57 3.44
CA PRO A 332 -9.59 -1.64 4.02
C PRO A 332 -11.03 -1.95 3.59
N PHE A 333 -11.22 -2.34 2.34
CA PHE A 333 -12.54 -2.57 1.77
C PHE A 333 -13.09 -3.94 2.17
N ILE A 334 -12.22 -4.95 2.32
CA ILE A 334 -12.58 -6.23 2.93
C ILE A 334 -13.01 -6.03 4.39
N LEU A 335 -12.28 -5.22 5.17
CA LEU A 335 -12.68 -4.90 6.55
C LEU A 335 -14.05 -4.20 6.60
N ILE A 336 -14.33 -3.26 5.69
CA ILE A 336 -15.65 -2.63 5.57
C ILE A 336 -16.73 -3.66 5.20
N ALA A 337 -16.44 -4.58 4.28
CA ALA A 337 -17.36 -5.65 3.91
C ALA A 337 -17.72 -6.51 5.14
N TYR A 338 -16.74 -6.85 5.98
CA TYR A 338 -16.95 -7.67 7.18
C TYR A 338 -17.25 -6.88 8.46
N ARG A 339 -17.53 -5.58 8.35
CA ARG A 339 -17.72 -4.67 9.50
C ARG A 339 -18.64 -5.21 10.60
N ASN A 340 -19.77 -5.83 10.26
CA ASN A 340 -20.74 -6.34 11.25
C ASN A 340 -20.14 -7.44 12.13
N ILE A 341 -19.26 -8.28 11.57
CA ILE A 341 -18.54 -9.32 12.32
C ILE A 341 -17.44 -8.67 13.15
N LEU A 342 -16.67 -7.75 12.53
CA LEU A 342 -15.51 -7.14 13.16
C LEU A 342 -15.85 -6.21 14.34
N VAL A 343 -17.07 -5.67 14.40
CA VAL A 343 -17.54 -4.83 15.52
C VAL A 343 -18.21 -5.65 16.64
N SER A 344 -18.42 -6.95 16.42
CA SER A 344 -19.09 -7.82 17.38
C SER A 344 -18.25 -7.98 18.66
N ARG A 345 -18.93 -8.36 19.75
CA ARG A 345 -18.26 -8.56 21.04
C ARG A 345 -17.30 -9.74 20.98
N GLU A 346 -17.67 -10.78 20.27
CA GLU A 346 -16.89 -11.99 20.04
C GLU A 346 -15.58 -11.63 19.33
N PHE A 347 -15.66 -10.85 18.24
CA PHE A 347 -14.46 -10.44 17.52
C PHE A 347 -13.55 -9.52 18.37
N LYS A 348 -14.12 -8.66 19.22
CA LYS A 348 -13.34 -7.83 20.15
C LYS A 348 -12.46 -8.70 21.07
N PHE A 349 -13.03 -9.77 21.62
CA PHE A 349 -12.26 -10.74 22.41
C PHE A 349 -11.24 -11.51 21.57
N THR A 350 -11.63 -11.96 20.38
CA THR A 350 -10.71 -12.65 19.46
C THR A 350 -9.50 -11.78 19.11
N LEU A 351 -9.72 -10.50 18.78
CA LEU A 351 -8.62 -9.58 18.47
C LEU A 351 -7.74 -9.33 19.68
N ALA A 352 -8.30 -9.21 20.89
CA ALA A 352 -7.51 -9.05 22.12
C ALA A 352 -6.55 -10.22 22.36
N ILE A 353 -6.91 -11.43 21.93
CA ILE A 353 -6.04 -12.61 21.98
C ILE A 353 -5.03 -12.59 20.82
N ILE A 354 -5.52 -12.37 19.59
CA ILE A 354 -4.73 -12.46 18.35
C ILE A 354 -3.75 -11.27 18.18
N ILE A 355 -3.94 -10.16 18.89
CA ILE A 355 -2.98 -9.04 18.85
C ILE A 355 -1.58 -9.46 19.33
N ILE A 356 -1.52 -10.46 20.22
CA ILE A 356 -0.28 -11.03 20.73
C ILE A 356 0.51 -11.70 19.59
N PRO A 357 0.01 -12.74 18.90
CA PRO A 357 0.74 -13.34 17.78
C PRO A 357 0.94 -12.37 16.60
N ILE A 358 0.05 -11.39 16.37
CA ILE A 358 0.29 -10.32 15.39
C ILE A 358 1.57 -9.54 15.71
N TYR A 359 1.73 -9.16 16.98
CA TYR A 359 2.91 -8.43 17.45
C TYR A 359 4.18 -9.29 17.32
N LEU A 360 4.14 -10.55 17.77
CA LEU A 360 5.29 -11.46 17.66
C LEU A 360 5.71 -11.73 16.22
N TYR A 361 4.73 -11.99 15.35
CA TYR A 361 4.99 -12.14 13.93
C TYR A 361 5.63 -10.87 13.35
N SER A 362 5.19 -9.69 13.80
CA SER A 362 5.76 -8.42 13.33
C SER A 362 7.22 -8.25 13.76
N LEU A 363 7.57 -8.58 15.01
CA LEU A 363 8.95 -8.57 15.49
C LEU A 363 9.82 -9.54 14.70
N ALA A 364 9.38 -10.80 14.59
CA ALA A 364 10.13 -11.84 13.87
C ALA A 364 10.33 -11.48 12.40
N PHE A 365 9.30 -10.96 11.72
CA PHE A 365 9.40 -10.55 10.34
C PHE A 365 10.39 -9.39 10.17
N ILE A 366 10.27 -8.34 10.99
CA ILE A 366 11.13 -7.15 10.85
C ILE A 366 12.59 -7.48 11.16
N ALA A 367 12.84 -8.31 12.17
CA ALA A 367 14.18 -8.75 12.54
C ALA A 367 14.91 -9.52 11.41
N ASN A 368 14.16 -10.24 10.57
CA ASN A 368 14.74 -11.11 9.55
C ASN A 368 14.64 -10.57 8.11
N ASN A 369 13.74 -9.60 7.86
CA ASN A 369 13.54 -9.03 6.52
C ASN A 369 14.41 -7.78 6.28
N VAL A 370 15.71 -7.89 6.57
CA VAL A 370 16.67 -6.78 6.44
C VAL A 370 17.49 -6.87 5.17
N MET A 371 17.67 -5.74 4.50
CA MET A 371 18.60 -5.59 3.39
C MET A 371 20.03 -5.46 3.94
N PRO A 372 21.01 -6.22 3.40
CA PRO A 372 22.40 -6.09 3.83
C PRO A 372 22.97 -4.74 3.38
N ILE A 373 23.45 -3.94 4.33
CA ILE A 373 24.08 -2.63 4.09
C ILE A 373 25.46 -2.65 4.73
N ALA A 374 26.50 -2.61 3.90
CA ALA A 374 27.89 -2.60 4.37
C ALA A 374 28.35 -1.20 4.81
N ASP A 375 27.89 -0.16 4.12
CA ASP A 375 28.22 1.23 4.41
C ASP A 375 26.95 2.10 4.43
N TRP A 376 26.69 2.72 5.58
CA TRP A 376 25.57 3.64 5.77
C TRP A 376 25.87 5.06 5.33
N THR A 377 27.13 5.44 5.16
CA THR A 377 27.56 6.81 4.82
C THR A 377 26.77 7.41 3.64
N PRO A 378 26.54 6.67 2.53
CA PRO A 378 25.74 7.19 1.41
C PRO A 378 24.27 7.38 1.74
N LEU A 379 23.75 6.69 2.77
CA LEU A 379 22.34 6.67 3.16
C LEU A 379 22.00 7.64 4.30
N LEU A 380 22.97 8.30 4.95
CA LEU A 380 22.72 9.25 6.03
C LEU A 380 22.15 10.59 5.53
#